data_AF-A0A933ZE98-F1
#
_entry.id   AF-A0A933ZE98-F1
#
_cell.length_a   1.000
_cell.length_b   1.000
_cell.length_c   1.000
_cell.angle_alpha   90.00
_cell.angle_beta   90.00
_cell.angle_gamma   90.00
#
_symmetry.space_group_name_H-M   'P 1'
#
loop_
_entity.id
_entity.type
_entity.pdbx_description
1 polymer ?
#
loop_
_entity_poly.entity_id
_entity_poly.type
_entity_poly.pdbx_seq_one_letter_code
_entity_poly.pdbx_strand_id
1 'polypeptide(L)'
;MARSRISHWLFAAGLSVLAAGCAQDAGGTQSDPPPASCGPATCNGCCKSGKCVEATSASSCGSKGSSCTPCINGQSCTNGKCVTDLCGASNCKGCCDQGECVSGGIEEACGQGGTTCSVCSENQSCIGGACVAQNCDPSSCANGCCYKGVCMPGTNSGVCGKGGGECKDCGAGAQCVDQSCATSTCDAASCSKGCCYNNSCMPGSSAAACGSGGGACKQCANGEQCQGGSCVAVACSASTCTGCCDGKGNCQPGSAQTACGTGADPCAQCSAQQACLNGQCATQSQNCGPSNCDGCCDSHGDCQPGDAASLCGQLGGACVACGSGRDCVLGECTCTANSCPSGCCQSNQCMSGTQQSACGTSGGACDVCTGADKCVSGACSSDCGPTTCVGCCQNNVCKGGSDPTACGANGEACSACASGQQCVNGTCNSATACNSSNCAGCCKAGVCQGGTSDWQCGKGGAVCASCKWFQNCSTQKCSFDPTAEWFVDLVEVKLVDTTEWDVWPDDPKPDVFVDISSGSVSHTTATIDNNYLPVFNEYLFYVSAQSLMNEIIVNIQDRDTFFNDTICNFTEVIYQSEIEGGSATIYYPCPAVEYIKFKFY
;
A
#
# COMPACT_ATOMS: atom_id res chain seq x y z
N MET A 1 53.68 17.19 33.88
CA MET A 1 53.27 16.78 35.24
C MET A 1 52.53 15.45 35.08
N ALA A 2 53.01 14.34 35.63
CA ALA A 2 52.52 13.76 36.90
C ALA A 2 50.98 13.59 36.91
N ARG A 3 50.39 12.40 37.09
CA ARG A 3 50.87 11.18 37.78
C ARG A 3 49.91 10.00 37.45
N SER A 4 50.40 8.74 37.37
CA SER A 4 50.09 7.68 38.37
C SER A 4 48.86 6.78 38.06
N ARG A 5 48.83 5.45 38.23
CA ARG A 5 49.80 4.40 38.66
C ARG A 5 49.15 2.98 38.55
N ILE A 6 49.97 1.91 38.52
CA ILE A 6 49.73 0.57 39.18
C ILE A 6 48.58 -0.30 38.62
N SER A 7 48.59 -1.64 38.53
CA SER A 7 49.53 -2.78 38.73
C SER A 7 48.80 -4.08 38.25
N HIS A 8 49.25 -5.33 38.45
CA HIS A 8 50.50 -6.10 38.20
C HIS A 8 50.23 -7.54 38.75
N TRP A 9 51.00 -8.56 38.33
CA TRP A 9 51.07 -9.94 38.88
C TRP A 9 49.90 -10.89 38.53
N LEU A 10 50.07 -12.21 38.32
CA LEU A 10 51.21 -13.05 37.89
C LEU A 10 50.75 -14.53 37.64
N PHE A 11 51.72 -15.40 37.32
CA PHE A 11 51.69 -16.88 37.33
C PHE A 11 51.04 -17.53 36.09
N ALA A 12 51.69 -18.28 35.19
CA ALA A 12 52.96 -19.02 35.08
C ALA A 12 52.86 -20.56 35.13
N ALA A 13 53.38 -21.17 34.06
CA ALA A 13 54.06 -22.47 33.97
C ALA A 13 53.28 -23.80 34.01
N GLY A 14 53.82 -24.79 33.27
CA GLY A 14 53.36 -26.19 33.16
C GLY A 14 52.88 -26.55 31.75
N LEU A 15 53.72 -26.77 30.72
CA LEU A 15 54.71 -27.86 30.58
C LEU A 15 54.02 -29.25 30.70
N SER A 16 54.00 -30.15 29.71
CA SER A 16 55.18 -30.83 29.12
C SER A 16 54.74 -31.70 27.90
N VAL A 17 55.48 -31.72 26.77
CA VAL A 17 56.40 -32.81 26.33
C VAL A 17 55.75 -34.04 25.64
N LEU A 18 55.98 -34.21 24.32
CA LEU A 18 56.79 -35.30 23.73
C LEU A 18 56.85 -35.22 22.19
N ALA A 19 57.93 -35.74 21.60
CA ALA A 19 58.17 -35.77 20.15
C ALA A 19 58.55 -37.18 19.66
N ALA A 20 58.22 -37.47 18.41
CA ALA A 20 58.79 -38.51 17.52
C ALA A 20 58.48 -38.03 16.08
N GLY A 21 59.34 -38.09 15.05
CA GLY A 21 60.40 -39.06 14.72
C GLY A 21 59.80 -40.16 13.83
N CYS A 22 60.28 -40.53 12.63
CA CYS A 22 61.47 -40.23 11.81
C CYS A 22 61.05 -40.46 10.31
N ALA A 23 61.43 -39.69 9.27
CA ALA A 23 62.72 -39.53 8.55
C ALA A 23 62.82 -40.33 7.21
N GLN A 24 63.58 -39.76 6.24
CA GLN A 24 64.12 -40.37 4.99
C GLN A 24 63.14 -40.62 3.80
N ASP A 25 63.52 -40.52 2.51
CA ASP A 25 64.64 -39.82 1.83
C ASP A 25 64.36 -39.76 0.29
N ALA A 26 65.17 -38.96 -0.42
CA ALA A 26 65.55 -39.08 -1.86
C ALA A 26 65.06 -38.01 -2.89
N GLY A 27 66.02 -37.15 -3.29
CA GLY A 27 66.50 -37.12 -4.68
C GLY A 27 65.89 -36.13 -5.69
N GLY A 28 66.73 -35.25 -6.25
CA GLY A 28 66.51 -34.66 -7.57
C GLY A 28 66.55 -33.13 -7.65
N THR A 29 67.76 -32.56 -7.74
CA THR A 29 67.94 -31.13 -8.08
C THR A 29 67.70 -30.90 -9.57
N GLN A 30 66.72 -30.07 -9.91
CA GLN A 30 66.68 -29.37 -11.19
C GLN A 30 66.67 -27.87 -10.90
N SER A 31 67.60 -27.13 -11.50
CA SER A 31 67.76 -25.69 -11.28
C SER A 31 66.63 -24.93 -11.96
N ASP A 32 65.79 -24.25 -11.18
CA ASP A 32 64.82 -23.30 -11.72
C ASP A 32 65.52 -22.22 -12.56
N PRO A 33 65.03 -21.90 -13.77
CA PRO A 33 65.47 -20.72 -14.50
C PRO A 33 65.09 -19.46 -13.71
N PRO A 34 65.82 -18.33 -13.88
CA PRO A 34 65.45 -17.07 -13.24
C PRO A 34 64.00 -16.70 -13.60
N PRO A 35 63.22 -16.09 -12.67
CA PRO A 35 61.81 -15.81 -12.89
C PRO A 35 61.65 -15.02 -14.18
N ALA A 36 60.94 -15.62 -15.13
CA ALA A 36 60.95 -15.16 -16.51
C ALA A 36 60.47 -13.71 -16.57
N SER A 37 61.29 -12.83 -17.16
CA SER A 37 60.94 -11.43 -17.32
C SER A 37 59.63 -11.30 -18.10
N CYS A 38 58.79 -10.35 -17.68
CA CYS A 38 57.51 -10.13 -18.33
C CYS A 38 57.71 -9.80 -19.82
N GLY A 39 57.04 -10.55 -20.69
CA GLY A 39 57.06 -10.39 -22.13
C GLY A 39 56.01 -11.27 -22.83
N PRO A 40 55.97 -11.30 -24.17
CA PRO A 40 54.84 -11.87 -24.92
C PRO A 40 54.58 -13.37 -24.75
N ALA A 41 55.55 -14.12 -24.23
CA ALA A 41 55.42 -15.55 -23.93
C ALA A 41 55.03 -15.85 -22.47
N THR A 42 55.01 -14.83 -21.61
CA THR A 42 54.92 -14.98 -20.14
C THR A 42 53.85 -14.08 -19.49
N CYS A 43 53.08 -13.35 -20.30
CA CYS A 43 52.06 -12.41 -19.85
C CYS A 43 50.99 -12.22 -20.92
N ASN A 44 49.72 -12.51 -20.61
CA ASN A 44 48.63 -12.29 -21.57
C ASN A 44 48.16 -10.82 -21.58
N GLY A 45 48.20 -10.17 -20.42
CA GLY A 45 48.05 -8.72 -20.25
C GLY A 45 49.30 -7.91 -20.62
N CYS A 46 49.68 -6.94 -19.78
CA CYS A 46 50.78 -6.00 -20.06
C CYS A 46 51.88 -5.99 -18.98
N CYS A 47 53.06 -5.50 -19.33
CA CYS A 47 54.23 -5.46 -18.46
C CYS A 47 54.40 -4.08 -17.79
N LYS A 48 54.46 -4.07 -16.46
CA LYS A 48 54.74 -2.88 -15.63
C LYS A 48 55.91 -3.18 -14.69
N SER A 49 57.00 -2.43 -14.83
CA SER A 49 58.23 -2.60 -14.04
C SER A 49 58.74 -4.06 -14.00
N GLY A 50 58.68 -4.75 -15.15
CA GLY A 50 59.15 -6.15 -15.30
C GLY A 50 58.18 -7.23 -14.80
N LYS A 51 57.03 -6.87 -14.21
CA LYS A 51 55.98 -7.80 -13.77
C LYS A 51 54.78 -7.77 -14.71
N CYS A 52 54.10 -8.90 -14.84
CA CYS A 52 52.85 -8.99 -15.60
C CYS A 52 51.66 -8.43 -14.82
N VAL A 53 50.82 -7.69 -15.53
CA VAL A 53 49.49 -7.23 -15.09
C VAL A 53 48.48 -7.93 -15.98
N GLU A 54 47.94 -9.07 -15.52
CA GLU A 54 46.94 -9.85 -16.27
C GLU A 54 45.57 -9.15 -16.27
N ALA A 55 45.17 -8.56 -15.15
CA ALA A 55 43.96 -7.73 -15.03
C ALA A 55 44.28 -6.27 -15.43
N THR A 56 44.20 -5.96 -16.71
CA THR A 56 44.51 -4.62 -17.24
C THR A 56 43.42 -3.60 -16.92
N SER A 57 43.79 -2.33 -16.74
CA SER A 57 42.86 -1.24 -16.44
C SER A 57 43.21 0.03 -17.23
N ALA A 58 42.34 1.04 -17.19
CA ALA A 58 42.62 2.35 -17.80
C ALA A 58 43.98 2.96 -17.35
N SER A 59 44.43 2.66 -16.13
CA SER A 59 45.73 3.14 -15.61
C SER A 59 46.95 2.30 -16.06
N SER A 60 46.73 1.14 -16.70
CA SER A 60 47.76 0.18 -17.11
C SER A 60 47.21 -0.76 -18.18
N CYS A 61 47.16 -0.26 -19.42
CA CYS A 61 46.56 -0.93 -20.56
C CYS A 61 47.60 -1.51 -21.53
N GLY A 62 47.31 -2.68 -22.09
CA GLY A 62 48.14 -3.36 -23.09
C GLY A 62 47.77 -4.84 -23.17
N SER A 63 48.30 -5.58 -24.14
CA SER A 63 48.14 -7.05 -24.19
C SER A 63 49.38 -7.73 -24.77
N LYS A 64 49.46 -9.06 -24.61
CA LYS A 64 50.55 -9.92 -25.10
C LYS A 64 51.93 -9.47 -24.62
N GLY A 65 52.06 -9.14 -23.34
CA GLY A 65 53.34 -8.77 -22.73
C GLY A 65 53.95 -7.46 -23.25
N SER A 66 53.14 -6.60 -23.88
CA SER A 66 53.55 -5.24 -24.25
C SER A 66 53.67 -4.35 -23.00
N SER A 67 54.44 -3.24 -23.05
CA SER A 67 54.50 -2.30 -21.92
C SER A 67 53.14 -1.67 -21.63
N CYS A 68 52.74 -1.66 -20.35
CA CYS A 68 51.48 -1.03 -19.92
C CYS A 68 51.52 0.48 -20.16
N THR A 69 50.53 1.01 -20.87
CA THR A 69 50.34 2.44 -21.15
C THR A 69 49.05 2.92 -20.44
N PRO A 70 49.06 4.07 -19.74
CA PRO A 70 47.83 4.65 -19.21
C PRO A 70 47.00 5.27 -20.34
N CYS A 71 45.69 5.05 -20.31
CA CYS A 71 44.73 5.70 -21.19
C CYS A 71 44.48 7.15 -20.74
N ILE A 72 44.10 8.03 -21.66
CA ILE A 72 43.79 9.43 -21.33
C ILE A 72 42.40 9.54 -20.69
N ASN A 73 42.12 10.67 -20.02
CA ASN A 73 40.86 10.89 -19.29
C ASN A 73 39.62 10.55 -20.16
N GLY A 74 38.78 9.64 -19.66
CA GLY A 74 37.56 9.19 -20.35
C GLY A 74 37.73 7.96 -21.28
N GLN A 75 38.86 7.25 -21.23
CA GLN A 75 39.07 6.01 -21.99
C GLN A 75 39.18 4.77 -21.10
N SER A 76 38.59 3.67 -21.58
CA SER A 76 38.66 2.34 -20.96
C SER A 76 39.67 1.44 -21.69
N CYS A 77 40.18 0.42 -20.98
CA CYS A 77 41.11 -0.54 -21.55
C CYS A 77 40.39 -1.83 -21.96
N THR A 78 40.04 -1.94 -23.24
CA THR A 78 39.31 -3.09 -23.79
C THR A 78 40.23 -3.88 -24.72
N ASN A 79 40.40 -5.19 -24.45
CA ASN A 79 41.31 -6.08 -25.19
C ASN A 79 42.77 -5.58 -25.31
N GLY A 80 43.24 -4.84 -24.31
CA GLY A 80 44.60 -4.30 -24.27
C GLY A 80 44.83 -3.08 -25.18
N LYS A 81 43.77 -2.39 -25.60
CA LYS A 81 43.83 -1.08 -26.25
C LYS A 81 43.00 -0.07 -25.48
N CYS A 82 43.51 1.16 -25.40
CA CYS A 82 42.71 2.28 -24.93
C CYS A 82 41.67 2.60 -26.01
N VAL A 83 40.40 2.49 -25.65
CA VAL A 83 39.26 2.77 -26.52
C VAL A 83 38.39 3.85 -25.88
N THR A 84 37.79 4.67 -26.73
CA THR A 84 36.74 5.61 -26.31
C THR A 84 35.41 4.85 -26.23
N ASP A 85 35.30 3.95 -25.25
CA ASP A 85 34.02 3.33 -24.85
C ASP A 85 33.21 4.37 -24.07
N LEU A 86 32.82 5.44 -24.77
CA LEU A 86 31.74 6.34 -24.36
C LEU A 86 30.50 5.89 -25.12
N CYS A 87 29.37 5.87 -24.42
CA CYS A 87 28.07 5.66 -25.02
C CYS A 87 27.83 6.67 -26.17
N GLY A 88 27.29 6.16 -27.28
CA GLY A 88 26.99 6.93 -28.47
C GLY A 88 26.10 6.15 -29.45
N ALA A 89 25.69 6.80 -30.54
CA ALA A 89 24.76 6.23 -31.53
C ALA A 89 25.23 4.91 -32.20
N SER A 90 26.52 4.57 -32.10
CA SER A 90 27.10 3.33 -32.65
C SER A 90 27.02 2.13 -31.71
N ASN A 91 26.82 2.33 -30.40
CA ASN A 91 26.84 1.27 -29.39
C ASN A 91 25.65 1.30 -28.41
N CYS A 92 24.81 2.34 -28.42
CA CYS A 92 23.65 2.44 -27.55
C CYS A 92 22.32 2.60 -28.31
N LYS A 93 21.33 1.79 -27.93
CA LYS A 93 19.95 1.87 -28.47
C LYS A 93 19.07 2.87 -27.71
N GLY A 94 19.24 2.95 -26.39
CA GLY A 94 18.61 3.97 -25.54
C GLY A 94 19.45 5.25 -25.55
N CYS A 95 19.73 5.82 -24.38
CA CYS A 95 20.51 7.06 -24.26
C CYS A 95 21.73 6.91 -23.35
N CYS A 96 22.55 7.95 -23.34
CA CYS A 96 23.82 8.00 -22.63
C CYS A 96 23.70 8.84 -21.36
N ASP A 97 23.81 8.19 -20.21
CA ASP A 97 23.96 8.86 -18.92
C ASP A 97 25.37 8.61 -18.37
N GLN A 98 26.05 9.69 -17.97
CA GLN A 98 27.44 9.72 -17.48
C GLN A 98 28.49 8.97 -18.33
N GLY A 99 28.16 8.61 -19.57
CA GLY A 99 29.01 7.85 -20.49
C GLY A 99 28.62 6.38 -20.66
N GLU A 100 27.69 5.87 -19.84
CA GLU A 100 27.13 4.52 -19.92
C GLU A 100 25.85 4.49 -20.78
N CYS A 101 25.55 3.33 -21.38
CA CYS A 101 24.31 3.15 -22.15
C CYS A 101 23.19 2.63 -21.26
N VAL A 102 22.12 3.41 -21.13
CA VAL A 102 20.90 3.04 -20.41
C VAL A 102 19.72 2.87 -21.37
N SER A 103 18.64 2.24 -20.90
CA SER A 103 17.49 1.85 -21.73
C SER A 103 16.76 3.03 -22.38
N GLY A 104 16.84 4.23 -21.79
CA GLY A 104 16.29 5.45 -22.38
C GLY A 104 14.79 5.66 -22.21
N GLY A 105 14.14 4.87 -21.34
CA GLY A 105 12.68 4.79 -21.20
C GLY A 105 12.11 5.25 -19.86
N ILE A 106 12.89 5.95 -19.03
CA ILE A 106 12.44 6.50 -17.74
C ILE A 106 12.62 8.01 -17.71
N GLU A 107 11.84 8.71 -16.89
CA GLU A 107 11.77 10.18 -16.81
C GLU A 107 13.12 10.82 -16.48
N GLU A 108 13.93 10.22 -15.60
CA GLU A 108 15.26 10.71 -15.22
C GLU A 108 16.35 10.40 -16.26
N ALA A 109 16.08 9.49 -17.20
CA ALA A 109 17.03 9.06 -18.22
C ALA A 109 16.32 8.76 -19.55
N CYS A 110 15.73 9.80 -20.15
CA CYS A 110 14.92 9.67 -21.36
C CYS A 110 15.72 9.97 -22.63
N GLY A 111 15.66 9.08 -23.62
CA GLY A 111 16.31 9.30 -24.92
C GLY A 111 16.48 8.01 -25.74
N GLN A 112 16.91 8.12 -26.99
CA GLN A 112 17.14 6.97 -27.86
C GLN A 112 18.26 7.22 -28.88
N GLY A 113 18.82 6.16 -29.46
CA GLY A 113 19.85 6.25 -30.49
C GLY A 113 21.19 6.80 -30.00
N GLY A 114 21.53 6.59 -28.72
CA GLY A 114 22.82 6.93 -28.14
C GLY A 114 23.13 8.43 -28.10
N THR A 115 22.10 9.26 -27.98
CA THR A 115 22.24 10.67 -27.55
C THR A 115 22.35 10.75 -26.03
N THR A 116 22.80 11.88 -25.48
CA THR A 116 22.74 12.13 -24.03
C THR A 116 21.29 12.02 -23.52
N CYS A 117 21.11 11.38 -22.36
CA CYS A 117 19.81 11.30 -21.72
C CYS A 117 19.30 12.68 -21.28
N SER A 118 17.98 12.86 -21.36
CA SER A 118 17.27 14.04 -20.86
C SER A 118 16.45 13.69 -19.63
N VAL A 119 16.44 14.57 -18.64
CA VAL A 119 15.48 14.52 -17.52
C VAL A 119 14.20 15.21 -17.97
N CYS A 120 13.07 14.51 -17.88
CA CYS A 120 11.76 15.03 -18.22
C CYS A 120 11.27 16.03 -17.15
N SER A 121 10.61 17.10 -17.58
CA SER A 121 10.08 18.13 -16.66
C SER A 121 8.88 17.59 -15.87
N GLU A 122 8.49 18.26 -14.78
CA GLU A 122 7.45 17.83 -13.82
C GLU A 122 6.08 17.41 -14.40
N ASN A 123 5.77 17.77 -15.65
CA ASN A 123 4.56 17.38 -16.38
C ASN A 123 4.87 16.59 -17.67
N GLN A 124 5.98 15.85 -17.73
CA GLN A 124 6.42 15.09 -18.91
C GLN A 124 6.76 13.65 -18.55
N SER A 125 6.38 12.70 -19.41
CA SER A 125 6.81 11.30 -19.36
C SER A 125 7.76 10.95 -20.49
N CYS A 126 8.56 9.90 -20.29
CA CYS A 126 9.40 9.37 -21.35
C CYS A 126 8.63 8.40 -22.26
N ILE A 127 8.12 8.88 -23.39
CA ILE A 127 7.43 8.03 -24.37
C ILE A 127 8.26 7.96 -25.66
N GLY A 128 8.68 6.74 -26.03
CA GLY A 128 9.46 6.50 -27.24
C GLY A 128 10.82 7.22 -27.25
N GLY A 129 11.46 7.39 -26.10
CA GLY A 129 12.75 8.08 -25.99
C GLY A 129 12.65 9.60 -26.16
N ALA A 130 11.50 10.20 -25.90
CA ALA A 130 11.31 11.66 -25.85
C ALA A 130 10.46 12.06 -24.63
N CYS A 131 10.84 13.16 -23.98
CA CYS A 131 10.04 13.77 -22.92
C CYS A 131 8.83 14.47 -23.52
N VAL A 132 7.70 13.79 -23.53
CA VAL A 132 6.41 14.31 -24.01
C VAL A 132 5.62 14.84 -22.82
N ALA A 133 4.94 15.98 -22.99
CA ALA A 133 4.04 16.47 -21.94
C ALA A 133 2.92 15.45 -21.70
N GLN A 134 2.73 15.06 -20.44
CA GLN A 134 1.54 14.32 -19.99
C GLN A 134 0.34 15.28 -19.94
N ASN A 135 -0.06 15.72 -21.13
CA ASN A 135 -1.44 16.04 -21.35
C ASN A 135 -2.16 14.69 -21.44
N CYS A 136 -2.71 14.24 -20.32
CA CYS A 136 -3.80 13.28 -20.40
C CYS A 136 -4.96 14.00 -21.13
N ASP A 137 -5.21 13.56 -22.35
CA ASP A 137 -6.12 14.18 -23.30
C ASP A 137 -6.73 13.09 -24.22
N PRO A 138 -7.67 13.41 -25.12
CA PRO A 138 -8.34 12.40 -25.94
C PRO A 138 -7.41 11.61 -26.88
N SER A 139 -6.18 12.05 -27.13
CA SER A 139 -5.18 11.38 -27.96
C SER A 139 -4.26 10.44 -27.18
N SER A 140 -3.93 10.78 -25.93
CA SER A 140 -3.14 9.93 -25.02
C SER A 140 -4.00 8.97 -24.19
N CYS A 141 -5.29 9.28 -24.00
CA CYS A 141 -6.20 8.55 -23.11
C CYS A 141 -7.57 8.23 -23.77
N ALA A 142 -7.55 7.79 -25.04
CA ALA A 142 -8.77 7.56 -25.82
C ALA A 142 -9.79 6.59 -25.17
N ASN A 143 -9.30 5.58 -24.43
CA ASN A 143 -10.12 4.53 -23.82
C ASN A 143 -10.29 4.68 -22.29
N GLY A 144 -9.98 5.85 -21.73
CA GLY A 144 -9.99 6.09 -20.28
C GLY A 144 -10.24 7.55 -19.92
N CYS A 145 -10.04 7.90 -18.65
CA CYS A 145 -10.20 9.26 -18.14
C CYS A 145 -8.94 9.76 -17.44
N CYS A 146 -8.86 11.07 -17.24
CA CYS A 146 -7.71 11.74 -16.68
C CYS A 146 -7.92 12.01 -15.19
N TYR A 147 -7.11 11.38 -14.34
CA TYR A 147 -7.04 11.69 -12.91
C TYR A 147 -5.67 12.28 -12.60
N LYS A 148 -5.64 13.54 -12.14
CA LYS A 148 -4.40 14.28 -11.82
C LYS A 148 -3.34 14.27 -12.94
N GLY A 149 -3.77 14.22 -14.21
CA GLY A 149 -2.89 14.18 -15.38
C GLY A 149 -2.44 12.78 -15.82
N VAL A 150 -2.87 11.72 -15.14
CA VAL A 150 -2.60 10.32 -15.50
C VAL A 150 -3.83 9.71 -16.18
N CYS A 151 -3.62 8.91 -17.23
CA CYS A 151 -4.70 8.15 -17.87
C CYS A 151 -5.08 6.92 -17.05
N MET A 152 -6.28 6.95 -16.46
CA MET A 152 -6.88 5.83 -15.74
C MET A 152 -7.82 5.05 -16.68
N PRO A 153 -8.00 3.72 -16.51
CA PRO A 153 -8.92 2.91 -17.33
C PRO A 153 -10.38 3.35 -17.31
N GLY A 154 -10.80 4.17 -16.35
CA GLY A 154 -12.13 4.79 -16.37
C GLY A 154 -13.29 3.87 -15.98
N THR A 155 -13.00 2.69 -15.43
CA THR A 155 -13.95 1.59 -15.16
C THR A 155 -14.34 1.43 -13.68
N ASN A 156 -13.67 2.12 -12.75
CA ASN A 156 -13.95 2.02 -11.32
C ASN A 156 -14.85 3.19 -10.87
N SER A 157 -15.78 2.94 -9.95
CA SER A 157 -16.70 3.95 -9.41
C SER A 157 -16.02 5.18 -8.79
N GLY A 158 -14.78 5.09 -8.30
CA GLY A 158 -14.02 6.25 -7.80
C GLY A 158 -13.25 7.04 -8.88
N VAL A 159 -13.03 6.46 -10.06
CA VAL A 159 -12.28 7.05 -11.19
C VAL A 159 -12.92 6.66 -12.53
N CYS A 160 -14.16 7.09 -12.72
CA CYS A 160 -15.00 6.72 -13.86
C CYS A 160 -14.98 7.76 -14.99
N GLY A 161 -14.87 7.32 -16.25
CA GLY A 161 -14.95 8.20 -17.42
C GLY A 161 -14.21 7.69 -18.66
N LYS A 162 -14.38 8.34 -19.82
CA LYS A 162 -13.72 7.94 -21.08
C LYS A 162 -13.33 9.10 -21.98
N GLY A 163 -12.48 8.82 -22.98
CA GLY A 163 -12.10 9.76 -24.03
C GLY A 163 -11.19 10.90 -23.57
N GLY A 164 -10.35 10.69 -22.54
CA GLY A 164 -9.40 11.70 -22.05
C GLY A 164 -10.04 12.93 -21.40
N GLY A 165 -11.29 12.81 -20.95
CA GLY A 165 -11.91 13.77 -20.03
C GLY A 165 -11.56 13.47 -18.57
N GLU A 166 -11.78 14.42 -17.66
CA GLU A 166 -11.47 14.25 -16.23
C GLU A 166 -12.28 13.11 -15.58
N CYS A 167 -11.60 12.26 -14.80
CA CYS A 167 -12.23 11.15 -14.07
C CYS A 167 -13.19 11.65 -12.98
N LYS A 168 -14.26 10.88 -12.73
CA LYS A 168 -15.28 11.22 -11.74
C LYS A 168 -15.47 10.10 -10.73
N ASP A 169 -15.59 10.48 -9.46
CA ASP A 169 -16.24 9.64 -8.46
C ASP A 169 -17.75 9.66 -8.70
N CYS A 170 -18.37 8.48 -8.77
CA CYS A 170 -19.79 8.31 -8.97
C CYS A 170 -20.61 8.52 -7.69
N GLY A 171 -19.98 8.46 -6.52
CA GLY A 171 -20.64 8.64 -5.22
C GLY A 171 -21.54 7.47 -4.80
N ALA A 172 -22.12 7.59 -3.60
CA ALA A 172 -22.90 6.53 -2.98
C ALA A 172 -24.14 6.13 -3.80
N GLY A 173 -24.22 4.86 -4.20
CA GLY A 173 -25.37 4.28 -4.90
C GLY A 173 -25.33 4.37 -6.44
N ALA A 174 -24.26 4.91 -7.02
CA ALA A 174 -23.98 4.82 -8.46
C ALA A 174 -22.79 3.90 -8.74
N GLN A 175 -22.73 3.36 -9.96
CA GLN A 175 -21.67 2.47 -10.42
C GLN A 175 -21.10 2.97 -11.74
N CYS A 176 -19.82 2.67 -12.01
CA CYS A 176 -19.23 2.96 -13.30
C CYS A 176 -19.62 1.89 -14.32
N VAL A 177 -20.58 2.20 -15.20
CA VAL A 177 -21.07 1.31 -16.25
C VAL A 177 -20.75 1.95 -17.60
N ASP A 178 -20.15 1.20 -18.53
CA ASP A 178 -19.65 1.69 -19.82
C ASP A 178 -18.79 2.96 -19.73
N GLN A 179 -17.97 3.04 -18.68
CA GLN A 179 -17.11 4.18 -18.34
C GLN A 179 -17.91 5.49 -18.19
N SER A 180 -19.07 5.39 -17.54
CA SER A 180 -19.93 6.52 -17.16
C SER A 180 -20.62 6.23 -15.84
N CYS A 181 -20.73 7.23 -14.97
CA CYS A 181 -21.43 7.09 -13.70
C CYS A 181 -22.93 6.93 -13.94
N ALA A 182 -23.41 5.70 -13.80
CA ALA A 182 -24.82 5.37 -13.87
C ALA A 182 -25.34 5.12 -12.46
N THR A 183 -26.41 5.81 -12.06
CA THR A 183 -27.26 5.35 -10.97
C THR A 183 -27.95 4.09 -11.46
N SER A 184 -27.39 2.92 -11.14
CA SER A 184 -28.01 1.62 -11.44
C SER A 184 -29.28 1.52 -10.62
N THR A 185 -30.41 1.92 -11.19
CA THR A 185 -31.72 1.53 -10.67
C THR A 185 -31.91 0.07 -11.01
N CYS A 186 -31.96 -0.79 -10.00
CA CYS A 186 -32.13 -2.22 -10.25
C CYS A 186 -33.51 -2.45 -10.88
N ASP A 187 -33.51 -3.02 -12.08
CA ASP A 187 -34.67 -3.14 -12.96
C ASP A 187 -34.55 -4.36 -13.89
N ALA A 188 -35.53 -4.54 -14.78
CA ALA A 188 -35.55 -5.68 -15.71
C ALA A 188 -34.41 -5.72 -16.73
N ALA A 189 -33.78 -4.57 -17.03
CA ALA A 189 -32.66 -4.49 -17.97
C ALA A 189 -31.33 -4.84 -17.29
N SER A 190 -31.09 -4.27 -16.10
CA SER A 190 -29.89 -4.48 -15.28
C SER A 190 -29.89 -5.82 -14.53
N CYS A 191 -31.07 -6.37 -14.21
CA CYS A 191 -31.23 -7.56 -13.38
C CYS A 191 -32.13 -8.64 -14.02
N SER A 192 -32.00 -8.84 -15.34
CA SER A 192 -32.87 -9.71 -16.15
C SER A 192 -33.05 -11.15 -15.64
N LYS A 193 -32.05 -11.73 -14.96
CA LYS A 193 -32.12 -13.09 -14.37
C LYS A 193 -32.36 -13.11 -12.85
N GLY A 194 -32.38 -11.96 -12.19
CA GLY A 194 -32.41 -11.84 -10.74
C GLY A 194 -33.54 -10.95 -10.23
N CYS A 195 -33.43 -10.53 -8.98
CA CYS A 195 -34.38 -9.61 -8.33
C CYS A 195 -33.65 -8.48 -7.60
N CYS A 196 -34.38 -7.43 -7.26
CA CYS A 196 -33.83 -6.20 -6.71
C CYS A 196 -34.03 -6.10 -5.19
N TYR A 197 -32.94 -5.90 -4.45
CA TYR A 197 -32.94 -5.66 -3.01
C TYR A 197 -32.01 -4.47 -2.68
N ASN A 198 -32.53 -3.45 -1.99
CA ASN A 198 -31.80 -2.19 -1.71
C ASN A 198 -31.04 -1.61 -2.92
N ASN A 199 -31.70 -1.65 -4.10
CA ASN A 199 -31.17 -1.19 -5.38
C ASN A 199 -29.99 -2.00 -5.95
N SER A 200 -29.65 -3.15 -5.34
CA SER A 200 -28.69 -4.13 -5.85
C SER A 200 -29.40 -5.31 -6.53
N CYS A 201 -28.80 -5.84 -7.60
CA CYS A 201 -29.28 -7.05 -8.26
C CYS A 201 -28.80 -8.30 -7.50
N MET A 202 -29.75 -9.04 -6.93
CA MET A 202 -29.53 -10.34 -6.29
C MET A 202 -29.75 -11.48 -7.29
N PRO A 203 -29.05 -12.63 -7.16
CA PRO A 203 -29.23 -13.78 -8.05
C PRO A 203 -30.65 -14.38 -8.13
N GLY A 204 -31.57 -13.98 -7.24
CA GLY A 204 -32.98 -14.37 -7.32
C GLY A 204 -33.29 -15.82 -6.96
N SER A 205 -32.31 -16.56 -6.44
CA SER A 205 -32.35 -18.02 -6.23
C SER A 205 -32.40 -18.48 -4.77
N SER A 206 -32.39 -17.57 -3.80
CA SER A 206 -32.40 -17.91 -2.37
C SER A 206 -33.78 -17.69 -1.74
N ALA A 207 -34.09 -18.41 -0.66
CA ALA A 207 -35.35 -18.22 0.07
C ALA A 207 -35.47 -16.82 0.73
N ALA A 208 -34.35 -16.14 0.99
CA ALA A 208 -34.32 -14.78 1.52
C ALA A 208 -34.46 -13.68 0.44
N ALA A 209 -34.10 -14.00 -0.81
CA ALA A 209 -34.11 -13.06 -1.93
C ALA A 209 -34.53 -13.78 -3.23
N CYS A 210 -35.80 -14.17 -3.30
CA CYS A 210 -36.38 -14.89 -4.42
C CYS A 210 -37.04 -13.94 -5.43
N GLY A 211 -36.80 -14.16 -6.72
CA GLY A 211 -37.43 -13.41 -7.80
C GLY A 211 -36.67 -13.54 -9.12
N SER A 212 -37.23 -13.02 -10.21
CA SER A 212 -36.57 -12.93 -11.52
C SER A 212 -37.06 -11.71 -12.30
N GLY A 213 -36.37 -11.34 -13.38
CA GLY A 213 -36.79 -10.25 -14.27
C GLY A 213 -36.70 -8.84 -13.67
N GLY A 214 -35.85 -8.62 -12.66
CA GLY A 214 -35.59 -7.30 -12.09
C GLY A 214 -36.76 -6.68 -11.30
N GLY A 215 -37.73 -7.51 -10.89
CA GLY A 215 -38.70 -7.12 -9.85
C GLY A 215 -38.07 -7.13 -8.47
N ALA A 216 -38.74 -6.52 -7.48
CA ALA A 216 -38.27 -6.54 -6.09
C ALA A 216 -38.17 -7.98 -5.54
N CYS A 217 -37.08 -8.29 -4.84
CA CYS A 217 -36.88 -9.58 -4.19
C CYS A 217 -37.95 -9.83 -3.11
N LYS A 218 -38.36 -11.10 -3.01
CA LYS A 218 -39.32 -11.57 -2.01
C LYS A 218 -38.67 -12.61 -1.11
N GLN A 219 -38.94 -12.51 0.18
CA GLN A 219 -38.67 -13.59 1.12
C GLN A 219 -39.77 -14.64 0.98
N CYS A 220 -39.38 -15.90 0.80
CA CYS A 220 -40.30 -17.02 0.73
C CYS A 220 -40.85 -17.37 2.13
N ALA A 221 -42.06 -17.94 2.19
CA ALA A 221 -42.65 -18.33 3.46
C ALA A 221 -41.94 -19.57 4.06
N ASN A 222 -42.08 -19.78 5.36
CA ASN A 222 -41.51 -20.95 6.04
C ASN A 222 -42.05 -22.25 5.41
N GLY A 223 -41.17 -23.03 4.77
CA GLY A 223 -41.50 -24.24 4.02
C GLY A 223 -41.41 -24.11 2.49
N GLU A 224 -41.13 -22.92 1.97
CA GLU A 224 -40.95 -22.68 0.54
C GLU A 224 -39.47 -22.53 0.17
N GLN A 225 -39.08 -23.07 -0.98
CA GLN A 225 -37.78 -22.83 -1.61
C GLN A 225 -37.94 -21.96 -2.85
N CYS A 226 -36.92 -21.18 -3.20
CA CYS A 226 -36.94 -20.43 -4.44
C CYS A 226 -36.51 -21.33 -5.61
N GLN A 227 -37.46 -21.70 -6.47
CA GLN A 227 -37.18 -22.43 -7.72
C GLN A 227 -37.66 -21.61 -8.90
N GLY A 228 -36.78 -21.36 -9.88
CA GLY A 228 -37.10 -20.54 -11.06
C GLY A 228 -37.52 -19.10 -10.73
N GLY A 229 -37.00 -18.51 -9.66
CA GLY A 229 -37.39 -17.17 -9.20
C GLY A 229 -38.80 -17.09 -8.61
N SER A 230 -39.40 -18.23 -8.23
CA SER A 230 -40.68 -18.30 -7.52
C SER A 230 -40.54 -19.12 -6.23
N CYS A 231 -41.21 -18.67 -5.17
CA CYS A 231 -41.33 -19.45 -3.95
C CYS A 231 -42.29 -20.62 -4.19
N VAL A 232 -41.82 -21.85 -4.00
CA VAL A 232 -42.59 -23.07 -4.17
C VAL A 232 -42.52 -23.93 -2.91
N ALA A 233 -43.65 -24.47 -2.49
CA ALA A 233 -43.70 -25.44 -1.40
C ALA A 233 -43.04 -26.75 -1.84
N VAL A 234 -41.94 -27.13 -1.19
CA VAL A 234 -41.19 -28.36 -1.49
C VAL A 234 -41.32 -29.29 -0.30
N ALA A 235 -41.85 -30.50 -0.51
CA ALA A 235 -41.91 -31.52 0.52
C ALA A 235 -40.48 -31.87 1.00
N CYS A 236 -40.28 -31.86 2.32
CA CYS A 236 -38.98 -32.17 2.91
C CYS A 236 -38.59 -33.63 2.66
N SER A 237 -37.40 -33.83 2.08
CA SER A 237 -36.84 -35.13 1.71
C SER A 237 -35.32 -35.05 1.61
N ALA A 238 -34.62 -36.19 1.64
CA ALA A 238 -33.15 -36.23 1.65
C ALA A 238 -32.47 -35.58 0.41
N SER A 239 -33.21 -35.40 -0.70
CA SER A 239 -32.73 -34.68 -1.90
C SER A 239 -33.12 -33.20 -1.94
N THR A 240 -33.98 -32.74 -1.03
CA THR A 240 -34.50 -31.35 -0.97
C THR A 240 -34.14 -30.63 0.32
N CYS A 241 -33.64 -31.34 1.35
CA CYS A 241 -33.29 -30.81 2.65
C CYS A 241 -31.97 -31.40 3.16
N THR A 242 -30.96 -30.55 3.39
CA THR A 242 -29.69 -30.92 4.03
C THR A 242 -29.79 -30.91 5.57
N GLY A 243 -30.71 -30.11 6.13
CA GLY A 243 -31.06 -30.07 7.54
C GLY A 243 -32.10 -31.12 7.93
N CYS A 244 -33.14 -30.74 8.67
CA CYS A 244 -34.15 -31.65 9.22
C CYS A 244 -35.59 -31.28 8.80
N CYS A 245 -36.53 -32.22 8.90
CA CYS A 245 -37.95 -31.98 8.60
C CYS A 245 -38.76 -31.67 9.86
N ASP A 246 -39.50 -30.55 9.88
CA ASP A 246 -40.42 -30.26 10.98
C ASP A 246 -41.72 -31.09 10.91
N GLY A 247 -42.52 -31.05 11.97
CA GLY A 247 -43.79 -31.78 12.07
C GLY A 247 -44.89 -31.34 11.09
N LYS A 248 -44.64 -30.36 10.22
CA LYS A 248 -45.51 -29.95 9.12
C LYS A 248 -44.96 -30.36 7.75
N GLY A 249 -43.77 -30.98 7.71
CA GLY A 249 -43.11 -31.43 6.49
C GLY A 249 -42.22 -30.37 5.82
N ASN A 250 -41.86 -29.29 6.53
CA ASN A 250 -40.96 -28.26 6.00
C ASN A 250 -39.50 -28.60 6.29
N CYS A 251 -38.60 -28.25 5.36
CA CYS A 251 -37.16 -28.29 5.63
C CYS A 251 -36.76 -27.14 6.56
N GLN A 252 -36.11 -27.47 7.68
CA GLN A 252 -35.46 -26.55 8.60
C GLN A 252 -33.94 -26.62 8.40
N PRO A 253 -33.18 -25.54 8.69
CA PRO A 253 -31.72 -25.52 8.50
C PRO A 253 -30.92 -26.56 9.28
N GLY A 254 -31.52 -27.23 10.27
CA GLY A 254 -30.89 -28.33 11.00
C GLY A 254 -29.95 -27.92 12.13
N SER A 255 -29.80 -26.61 12.37
CA SER A 255 -28.87 -26.02 13.35
C SER A 255 -29.56 -25.35 14.55
N ALA A 256 -30.89 -25.32 14.60
CA ALA A 256 -31.62 -24.63 15.67
C ALA A 256 -31.89 -25.57 16.87
N GLN A 257 -31.95 -25.02 18.09
CA GLN A 257 -32.21 -25.79 19.31
C GLN A 257 -33.56 -26.55 19.27
N THR A 258 -34.58 -25.97 18.62
CA THR A 258 -35.90 -26.58 18.41
C THR A 258 -36.06 -27.27 17.05
N ALA A 259 -35.04 -27.22 16.20
CA ALA A 259 -35.03 -27.86 14.89
C ALA A 259 -33.60 -28.31 14.51
N CYS A 260 -33.12 -29.32 15.23
CA CYS A 260 -31.80 -29.89 15.11
C CYS A 260 -31.82 -31.20 14.29
N GLY A 261 -30.91 -31.36 13.33
CA GLY A 261 -30.81 -32.59 12.53
C GLY A 261 -30.21 -32.36 11.14
N THR A 262 -29.86 -33.43 10.44
CA THR A 262 -29.35 -33.40 9.06
C THR A 262 -30.01 -34.49 8.22
N GLY A 263 -29.82 -34.43 6.89
CA GLY A 263 -30.23 -35.51 5.97
C GLY A 263 -31.74 -35.71 5.79
N ALA A 264 -32.54 -34.69 6.13
CA ALA A 264 -34.01 -34.72 6.14
C ALA A 264 -34.64 -35.68 7.17
N ASP A 265 -33.91 -36.05 8.23
CA ASP A 265 -34.52 -36.71 9.39
C ASP A 265 -35.48 -35.76 10.14
N PRO A 266 -36.43 -36.28 10.94
CA PRO A 266 -37.31 -35.45 11.76
C PRO A 266 -36.51 -34.57 12.73
N CYS A 267 -36.84 -33.28 12.77
CA CYS A 267 -36.17 -32.30 13.62
C CYS A 267 -36.26 -32.64 15.11
N ALA A 268 -35.10 -32.78 15.75
CA ALA A 268 -34.97 -32.93 17.19
C ALA A 268 -35.09 -31.59 17.91
N GLN A 269 -35.79 -31.59 19.05
CA GLN A 269 -35.81 -30.49 20.00
C GLN A 269 -34.83 -30.81 21.13
N CYS A 270 -33.71 -30.08 21.16
CA CYS A 270 -32.70 -30.17 22.21
C CYS A 270 -33.26 -29.61 23.53
N SER A 271 -32.82 -30.18 24.67
CA SER A 271 -33.20 -29.64 25.99
C SER A 271 -32.58 -28.27 26.23
N ALA A 272 -33.06 -27.56 27.27
CA ALA A 272 -32.57 -26.22 27.63
C ALA A 272 -31.06 -26.17 27.96
N GLN A 273 -30.43 -27.32 28.20
CA GLN A 273 -28.99 -27.49 28.48
C GLN A 273 -28.20 -28.09 27.30
N GLN A 274 -28.81 -28.14 26.11
CA GLN A 274 -28.22 -28.68 24.88
C GLN A 274 -28.35 -27.70 23.71
N ALA A 275 -27.31 -27.65 22.89
CA ALA A 275 -27.31 -26.94 21.60
C ALA A 275 -27.24 -27.95 20.44
N CYS A 276 -27.61 -27.50 19.25
CA CYS A 276 -27.45 -28.31 18.04
C CYS A 276 -26.05 -28.15 17.46
N LEU A 277 -25.21 -29.17 17.61
CA LEU A 277 -23.85 -29.20 17.07
C LEU A 277 -23.77 -30.31 16.03
N ASN A 278 -23.37 -29.97 14.80
CA ASN A 278 -23.27 -30.90 13.66
C ASN A 278 -24.55 -31.73 13.42
N GLY A 279 -25.73 -31.14 13.63
CA GLY A 279 -27.02 -31.83 13.50
C GLY A 279 -27.40 -32.74 14.67
N GLN A 280 -26.72 -32.67 15.82
CA GLN A 280 -27.04 -33.45 17.01
C GLN A 280 -27.14 -32.59 18.28
N CYS A 281 -28.05 -32.96 19.17
CA CYS A 281 -28.24 -32.28 20.46
C CYS A 281 -27.15 -32.68 21.46
N ALA A 282 -26.15 -31.81 21.65
CA ALA A 282 -25.03 -32.02 22.56
C ALA A 282 -25.08 -31.06 23.76
N THR A 283 -24.70 -31.55 24.94
CA THR A 283 -24.56 -30.76 26.17
C THR A 283 -23.18 -30.11 26.23
N GLN A 284 -23.05 -28.80 26.01
CA GLN A 284 -21.78 -28.10 26.35
C GLN A 284 -21.90 -26.59 26.57
N SER A 285 -20.88 -26.06 27.24
CA SER A 285 -20.79 -24.75 27.90
C SER A 285 -20.39 -23.59 26.97
N GLN A 286 -20.85 -23.60 25.73
CA GLN A 286 -20.49 -22.63 24.69
C GLN A 286 -21.74 -22.36 23.84
N ASN A 287 -22.35 -21.18 24.01
CA ASN A 287 -23.29 -20.51 23.09
C ASN A 287 -24.09 -19.46 23.88
N CYS A 288 -23.48 -18.32 24.21
CA CYS A 288 -24.26 -17.09 24.35
C CYS A 288 -24.80 -16.69 22.98
N GLY A 289 -26.06 -16.26 22.91
CA GLY A 289 -26.68 -15.72 21.70
C GLY A 289 -28.09 -15.18 21.94
N PRO A 290 -28.79 -14.70 20.89
CA PRO A 290 -30.08 -14.03 21.02
C PRO A 290 -31.21 -14.87 21.63
N SER A 291 -31.03 -16.19 21.71
CA SER A 291 -31.98 -17.13 22.32
C SER A 291 -31.84 -17.30 23.82
N ASN A 292 -30.75 -16.83 24.44
CA ASN A 292 -30.44 -17.07 25.86
C ASN A 292 -29.63 -15.96 26.56
N CYS A 293 -29.41 -14.82 25.91
CA CYS A 293 -28.75 -13.67 26.51
C CYS A 293 -29.48 -12.36 26.16
N ASP A 294 -29.97 -11.66 27.19
CA ASP A 294 -30.60 -10.34 27.02
C ASP A 294 -29.56 -9.23 26.77
N GLY A 295 -28.34 -9.42 27.29
CA GLY A 295 -27.17 -8.54 27.09
C GLY A 295 -26.32 -8.96 25.88
N CYS A 296 -25.02 -9.13 26.06
CA CYS A 296 -24.09 -9.45 24.96
C CYS A 296 -23.17 -10.65 25.26
N CYS A 297 -22.54 -11.18 24.22
CA CYS A 297 -21.69 -12.36 24.27
C CYS A 297 -20.21 -11.99 24.20
N ASP A 298 -19.42 -12.37 25.22
CA ASP A 298 -17.98 -12.14 25.20
C ASP A 298 -17.20 -13.18 24.38
N SER A 299 -15.88 -12.99 24.30
CA SER A 299 -14.97 -13.86 23.54
C SER A 299 -14.85 -15.29 24.07
N HIS A 300 -15.34 -15.57 25.29
CA HIS A 300 -15.39 -16.91 25.88
C HIS A 300 -16.75 -17.57 25.67
N GLY A 301 -17.71 -16.86 25.08
CA GLY A 301 -19.07 -17.35 24.83
C GLY A 301 -20.00 -17.22 26.04
N ASP A 302 -19.64 -16.42 27.05
CA ASP A 302 -20.46 -16.15 28.23
C ASP A 302 -21.40 -14.95 28.00
N CYS A 303 -22.60 -15.02 28.59
CA CYS A 303 -23.57 -13.92 28.56
C CYS A 303 -23.24 -12.86 29.61
N GLN A 304 -22.90 -11.67 29.13
CA GLN A 304 -22.62 -10.49 29.94
C GLN A 304 -23.85 -9.58 30.00
N PRO A 305 -24.07 -8.82 31.08
CA PRO A 305 -25.23 -7.95 31.23
C PRO A 305 -25.40 -6.87 30.14
N GLY A 306 -24.33 -6.52 29.42
CA GLY A 306 -24.38 -5.60 28.28
C GLY A 306 -24.42 -4.12 28.66
N ASP A 307 -24.12 -3.77 29.91
CA ASP A 307 -24.17 -2.41 30.48
C ASP A 307 -22.79 -1.79 30.79
N ALA A 308 -21.71 -2.59 30.68
CA ALA A 308 -20.34 -2.13 30.91
C ALA A 308 -19.70 -1.59 29.62
N ALA A 309 -18.96 -0.48 29.69
CA ALA A 309 -18.29 0.11 28.53
C ALA A 309 -17.25 -0.80 27.85
N SER A 310 -16.73 -1.82 28.55
CA SER A 310 -15.83 -2.85 28.00
C SER A 310 -16.56 -4.06 27.40
N LEU A 311 -17.85 -4.22 27.68
CA LEU A 311 -18.69 -5.37 27.33
C LEU A 311 -20.11 -4.86 27.01
N CYS A 312 -20.21 -4.02 25.98
CA CYS A 312 -21.45 -3.35 25.60
C CYS A 312 -22.19 -4.14 24.51
N GLY A 313 -23.51 -4.20 24.61
CA GLY A 313 -24.37 -4.80 23.60
C GLY A 313 -25.68 -5.35 24.19
N GLN A 314 -26.60 -5.77 23.32
CA GLN A 314 -27.90 -6.32 23.71
C GLN A 314 -28.32 -7.47 22.77
N LEU A 315 -29.37 -8.18 23.17
CA LEU A 315 -30.05 -9.22 22.38
C LEU A 315 -29.11 -10.35 21.93
N GLY A 316 -28.09 -10.67 22.74
CA GLY A 316 -27.14 -11.74 22.47
C GLY A 316 -26.26 -11.53 21.24
N GLY A 317 -26.07 -10.28 20.83
CA GLY A 317 -24.99 -9.90 19.91
C GLY A 317 -23.61 -10.00 20.57
N ALA A 318 -22.54 -9.94 19.78
CA ALA A 318 -21.18 -9.91 20.33
C ALA A 318 -20.96 -8.64 21.18
N CYS A 319 -20.33 -8.79 22.35
CA CYS A 319 -19.93 -7.65 23.17
C CYS A 319 -18.88 -6.81 22.45
N VAL A 320 -19.10 -5.50 22.42
CA VAL A 320 -18.13 -4.52 21.90
C VAL A 320 -17.57 -3.68 23.04
N ALA A 321 -16.27 -3.39 22.99
CA ALA A 321 -15.68 -2.36 23.83
C ALA A 321 -15.92 -0.98 23.18
N CYS A 322 -16.50 -0.05 23.91
CA CYS A 322 -16.89 1.25 23.38
C CYS A 322 -15.72 2.19 23.04
N GLY A 323 -14.49 1.82 23.41
CA GLY A 323 -13.31 2.67 23.29
C GLY A 323 -13.27 3.77 24.35
N SER A 324 -12.31 4.68 24.23
CA SER A 324 -12.18 5.81 25.14
C SER A 324 -13.29 6.84 24.94
N GLY A 325 -13.82 7.38 26.04
CA GLY A 325 -14.76 8.49 26.01
C GLY A 325 -16.22 8.15 25.69
N ARG A 326 -16.59 6.85 25.71
CA ARG A 326 -17.97 6.39 25.51
C ARG A 326 -18.40 5.46 26.64
N ASP A 327 -19.63 5.62 27.12
CA ASP A 327 -20.30 4.66 28.02
C ASP A 327 -21.16 3.70 27.19
N CYS A 328 -21.46 2.54 27.77
CA CYS A 328 -22.55 1.72 27.26
C CYS A 328 -23.88 2.21 27.83
N VAL A 329 -24.80 2.63 26.97
CA VAL A 329 -26.15 3.04 27.35
C VAL A 329 -27.12 2.26 26.49
N LEU A 330 -27.93 1.40 27.12
CA LEU A 330 -28.90 0.53 26.43
C LEU A 330 -28.27 -0.31 25.30
N GLY A 331 -27.08 -0.87 25.53
CA GLY A 331 -26.37 -1.70 24.54
C GLY A 331 -25.67 -0.92 23.43
N GLU A 332 -25.77 0.42 23.38
CA GLU A 332 -25.07 1.25 22.42
C GLU A 332 -23.95 2.07 23.07
N CYS A 333 -22.83 2.19 22.36
CA CYS A 333 -21.70 2.99 22.78
C CYS A 333 -21.94 4.47 22.49
N THR A 334 -22.29 5.22 23.54
CA THR A 334 -22.70 6.63 23.46
C THR A 334 -21.75 7.52 24.24
N CYS A 335 -21.62 8.78 23.84
CA CYS A 335 -20.87 9.78 24.61
C CYS A 335 -21.82 10.43 25.63
N THR A 336 -21.41 10.49 26.89
CA THR A 336 -22.22 11.00 28.01
C THR A 336 -21.41 11.99 28.85
N ALA A 337 -22.07 12.66 29.80
CA ALA A 337 -21.41 13.47 30.82
C ALA A 337 -20.44 12.67 31.72
N ASN A 338 -20.67 11.37 31.91
CA ASN A 338 -19.81 10.49 32.70
C ASN A 338 -18.61 9.99 31.89
N SER A 339 -18.81 9.65 30.61
CA SER A 339 -17.73 9.22 29.72
C SER A 339 -16.85 10.38 29.24
N CYS A 340 -17.38 11.61 29.26
CA CYS A 340 -16.74 12.81 28.71
C CYS A 340 -16.75 14.01 29.68
N PRO A 341 -16.33 13.87 30.95
CA PRO A 341 -16.57 14.88 32.00
C PRO A 341 -15.84 16.21 31.74
N SER A 342 -14.68 16.17 31.09
CA SER A 342 -13.85 17.33 30.75
C SER A 342 -13.97 17.78 29.29
N GLY A 343 -14.86 17.16 28.50
CA GLY A 343 -14.96 17.36 27.05
C GLY A 343 -16.40 17.49 26.57
N CYS A 344 -16.59 17.35 25.26
CA CYS A 344 -17.91 17.42 24.62
C CYS A 344 -18.12 16.26 23.64
N CYS A 345 -19.37 15.98 23.31
CA CYS A 345 -19.77 14.89 22.43
C CYS A 345 -20.00 15.38 20.99
N GLN A 346 -19.30 14.80 20.03
CA GLN A 346 -19.49 15.00 18.59
C GLN A 346 -19.62 13.62 17.92
N SER A 347 -20.74 13.36 17.24
CA SER A 347 -21.02 12.06 16.59
C SER A 347 -20.80 10.85 17.52
N ASN A 348 -21.36 10.90 18.74
CA ASN A 348 -21.14 9.93 19.83
C ASN A 348 -19.67 9.71 20.26
N GLN A 349 -18.72 10.55 19.86
CA GLN A 349 -17.33 10.51 20.33
C GLN A 349 -17.05 11.65 21.30
N CYS A 350 -16.38 11.35 22.42
CA CYS A 350 -15.85 12.38 23.30
C CYS A 350 -14.66 13.06 22.64
N MET A 351 -14.80 14.36 22.40
CA MET A 351 -13.74 15.26 21.98
C MET A 351 -13.15 15.95 23.21
N SER A 352 -11.90 16.42 23.10
CA SER A 352 -11.20 17.07 24.22
C SER A 352 -11.87 18.35 24.75
N GLY A 353 -12.89 18.89 24.06
CA GLY A 353 -13.62 20.08 24.48
C GLY A 353 -12.86 21.39 24.31
N THR A 354 -11.66 21.34 23.73
CA THR A 354 -10.70 22.44 23.63
C THR A 354 -10.44 22.91 22.19
N GLN A 355 -11.09 22.30 21.20
CA GLN A 355 -10.83 22.56 19.79
C GLN A 355 -11.81 23.57 19.20
N GLN A 356 -11.39 24.32 18.19
CA GLN A 356 -12.22 25.30 17.48
C GLN A 356 -13.52 24.69 16.92
N SER A 357 -13.43 23.48 16.38
CA SER A 357 -14.52 22.70 15.77
C SER A 357 -15.18 21.71 16.73
N ALA A 358 -14.75 21.68 17.99
CA ALA A 358 -15.28 20.80 19.03
C ALA A 358 -15.03 21.41 20.43
N CYS A 359 -15.75 22.48 20.72
CA CYS A 359 -15.68 23.21 21.98
C CYS A 359 -16.83 22.79 22.91
N GLY A 360 -16.54 22.58 24.20
CA GLY A 360 -17.56 22.22 25.18
C GLY A 360 -16.99 21.46 26.38
N THR A 361 -17.76 21.35 27.45
CA THR A 361 -17.40 20.54 28.64
C THR A 361 -18.59 19.72 29.14
N SER A 362 -18.34 18.81 30.10
CA SER A 362 -19.36 18.01 30.79
C SER A 362 -20.21 17.11 29.88
N GLY A 363 -19.66 16.66 28.75
CA GLY A 363 -20.32 15.75 27.82
C GLY A 363 -21.56 16.33 27.13
N GLY A 364 -21.70 17.66 27.11
CA GLY A 364 -22.66 18.34 26.25
C GLY A 364 -22.32 18.17 24.76
N ALA A 365 -23.22 18.55 23.85
CA ALA A 365 -22.90 18.60 22.43
C ALA A 365 -21.74 19.56 22.17
N CYS A 366 -20.82 19.20 21.27
CA CYS A 366 -19.74 20.08 20.87
C CYS A 366 -20.22 21.25 20.00
N ASP A 367 -19.90 22.47 20.41
CA ASP A 367 -20.06 23.68 19.62
C ASP A 367 -18.89 23.87 18.64
N VAL A 368 -19.18 24.55 17.52
CA VAL A 368 -18.18 25.05 16.58
C VAL A 368 -18.04 26.55 16.80
N CYS A 369 -16.88 27.00 17.29
CA CYS A 369 -16.65 28.41 17.54
C CYS A 369 -16.54 29.18 16.21
N THR A 370 -17.50 30.07 15.98
CA THR A 370 -17.64 30.80 14.71
C THR A 370 -16.59 31.88 14.55
N GLY A 371 -16.13 32.10 13.31
CA GLY A 371 -15.18 33.17 13.02
C GLY A 371 -13.79 32.88 13.55
N ALA A 372 -13.35 33.62 14.57
CA ALA A 372 -11.97 33.60 15.07
C ALA A 372 -11.85 33.42 16.60
N ASP A 373 -13.00 33.26 17.28
CA ASP A 373 -13.13 33.10 18.73
C ASP A 373 -12.52 31.76 19.17
N LYS A 374 -11.60 31.74 20.13
CA LYS A 374 -11.02 30.49 20.65
C LYS A 374 -11.99 29.81 21.61
N CYS A 375 -11.94 28.49 21.64
CA CYS A 375 -12.49 27.71 22.74
C CYS A 375 -11.64 27.91 24.00
N VAL A 376 -12.22 28.49 25.05
CA VAL A 376 -11.57 28.71 26.35
C VAL A 376 -12.46 28.19 27.45
N SER A 377 -11.92 27.31 28.31
CA SER A 377 -12.67 26.66 29.39
C SER A 377 -13.96 25.94 28.96
N GLY A 378 -13.99 25.41 27.72
CA GLY A 378 -15.15 24.72 27.17
C GLY A 378 -16.28 25.64 26.68
N ALA A 379 -16.00 26.91 26.42
CA ALA A 379 -16.93 27.83 25.76
C ALA A 379 -16.20 28.67 24.70
N CYS A 380 -16.91 29.06 23.64
CA CYS A 380 -16.39 29.99 22.64
C CYS A 380 -16.33 31.40 23.25
N SER A 381 -15.14 31.98 23.34
CA SER A 381 -14.95 33.28 23.98
C SER A 381 -15.00 34.42 22.97
N SER A 382 -16.02 35.28 23.09
CA SER A 382 -16.17 36.50 22.27
C SER A 382 -15.35 37.70 22.77
N ASP A 383 -14.77 37.61 23.98
CA ASP A 383 -13.88 38.64 24.52
C ASP A 383 -12.52 38.54 23.83
N CYS A 384 -11.95 39.65 23.38
CA CYS A 384 -10.75 39.58 22.55
C CYS A 384 -9.45 39.79 23.34
N GLY A 385 -8.60 38.77 23.34
CA GLY A 385 -7.23 38.82 23.84
C GLY A 385 -6.41 37.59 23.41
N PRO A 386 -5.14 37.48 23.85
CA PRO A 386 -4.21 36.50 23.29
C PRO A 386 -4.60 35.04 23.51
N THR A 387 -5.28 34.75 24.62
CA THR A 387 -5.79 33.42 24.96
C THR A 387 -7.14 33.10 24.33
N THR A 388 -7.91 34.11 23.89
CA THR A 388 -9.32 33.99 23.48
C THR A 388 -9.55 34.26 21.99
N CYS A 389 -8.57 34.79 21.24
CA CYS A 389 -8.72 35.08 19.80
C CYS A 389 -7.62 34.41 18.96
N VAL A 390 -7.98 33.76 17.84
CA VAL A 390 -7.05 33.14 16.88
C VAL A 390 -6.40 34.20 15.99
N GLY A 391 -7.21 35.12 15.45
CA GLY A 391 -6.76 36.25 14.65
C GLY A 391 -6.33 37.42 15.53
N CYS A 392 -6.93 38.60 15.36
CA CYS A 392 -6.52 39.82 16.06
C CYS A 392 -7.68 40.58 16.69
N CYS A 393 -7.35 41.50 17.61
CA CYS A 393 -8.31 42.28 18.36
C CYS A 393 -8.49 43.70 17.81
N GLN A 394 -9.74 44.05 17.54
CA GLN A 394 -10.15 45.39 17.14
C GLN A 394 -11.41 45.77 17.91
N ASN A 395 -11.34 46.81 18.75
CA ASN A 395 -12.46 47.28 19.60
C ASN A 395 -13.08 46.17 20.49
N ASN A 396 -12.23 45.34 21.11
CA ASN A 396 -12.60 44.13 21.87
C ASN A 396 -13.36 43.05 21.08
N VAL A 397 -13.39 43.12 19.74
CA VAL A 397 -13.98 42.08 18.87
C VAL A 397 -12.84 41.31 18.20
N CYS A 398 -12.91 39.97 18.27
CA CYS A 398 -11.98 39.10 17.54
C CYS A 398 -12.27 39.14 16.03
N LYS A 399 -11.23 39.36 15.24
CA LYS A 399 -11.27 39.39 13.77
C LYS A 399 -10.51 38.19 13.23
N GLY A 400 -10.88 37.73 12.04
CA GLY A 400 -10.25 36.61 11.32
C GLY A 400 -8.75 36.75 11.08
N GLY A 401 -8.18 37.95 11.21
CA GLY A 401 -6.73 38.16 11.09
C GLY A 401 -6.18 38.04 9.67
N SER A 402 -7.04 37.87 8.67
CA SER A 402 -6.73 37.70 7.25
C SER A 402 -7.21 38.87 6.37
N ASP A 403 -7.92 39.85 6.94
CA ASP A 403 -8.36 41.05 6.23
C ASP A 403 -7.20 42.08 6.20
N PRO A 404 -6.83 42.66 5.04
CA PRO A 404 -5.82 43.73 4.97
C PRO A 404 -6.11 44.95 5.86
N THR A 405 -7.36 45.17 6.28
CA THR A 405 -7.77 46.25 7.20
C THR A 405 -7.83 45.82 8.67
N ALA A 406 -7.74 44.50 8.95
CA ALA A 406 -7.74 43.91 10.28
C ALA A 406 -6.83 42.66 10.29
N CYS A 407 -5.53 42.90 10.06
CA CYS A 407 -4.50 41.88 9.94
C CYS A 407 -3.81 41.63 11.28
N GLY A 408 -3.60 40.37 11.64
CA GLY A 408 -2.90 39.99 12.87
C GLY A 408 -3.23 38.55 13.28
N ALA A 409 -2.52 38.05 14.28
CA ALA A 409 -2.73 36.71 14.84
C ALA A 409 -2.52 36.72 16.36
N ASN A 410 -2.94 35.63 17.03
CA ASN A 410 -2.73 35.39 18.45
C ASN A 410 -3.35 36.44 19.38
N GLY A 411 -4.47 37.06 19.00
CA GLY A 411 -5.21 38.02 19.82
C GLY A 411 -4.47 39.32 20.15
N GLU A 412 -3.41 39.63 19.40
CA GLU A 412 -2.76 40.94 19.40
C GLU A 412 -3.63 41.99 18.70
N ALA A 413 -3.29 43.27 18.86
CA ALA A 413 -4.03 44.36 18.21
C ALA A 413 -3.99 44.26 16.67
N CYS A 414 -5.16 44.33 16.02
CA CYS A 414 -5.24 44.32 14.56
C CYS A 414 -4.51 45.51 13.92
N SER A 415 -3.71 45.23 12.89
CA SER A 415 -3.01 46.22 12.07
C SER A 415 -3.67 46.36 10.69
N ALA A 416 -3.67 47.57 10.14
CA ALA A 416 -4.03 47.81 8.75
C ALA A 416 -2.78 47.76 7.88
N CYS A 417 -2.80 46.96 6.83
CA CYS A 417 -1.70 46.83 5.87
C CYS A 417 -1.60 48.06 4.96
N ALA A 418 -0.39 48.38 4.53
CA ALA A 418 -0.16 49.50 3.62
C ALA A 418 -0.72 49.21 2.21
N SER A 419 -0.92 50.26 1.41
CA SER A 419 -1.43 50.12 0.04
C SER A 419 -0.55 49.17 -0.79
N GLY A 420 -1.16 48.16 -1.42
CA GLY A 420 -0.46 47.11 -2.16
C GLY A 420 0.02 45.91 -1.33
N GLN A 421 -0.24 45.90 -0.02
CA GLN A 421 0.01 44.72 0.83
C GLN A 421 -1.26 43.87 1.00
N GLN A 422 -1.07 42.56 1.12
CA GLN A 422 -2.11 41.60 1.53
C GLN A 422 -1.79 41.09 2.94
N CYS A 423 -2.83 40.80 3.71
CA CYS A 423 -2.65 40.08 4.97
C CYS A 423 -2.53 38.58 4.69
N VAL A 424 -1.41 37.97 5.07
CA VAL A 424 -1.16 36.54 4.92
C VAL A 424 -0.63 36.01 6.25
N ASN A 425 -1.29 34.98 6.80
CA ASN A 425 -0.97 34.40 8.12
C ASN A 425 -0.81 35.46 9.23
N GLY A 426 -1.74 36.43 9.30
CA GLY A 426 -1.70 37.50 10.29
C GLY A 426 -0.60 38.56 10.09
N THR A 427 0.10 38.56 8.95
CA THR A 427 1.19 39.51 8.67
C THR A 427 0.95 40.24 7.34
N CYS A 428 1.18 41.56 7.34
CA CYS A 428 1.08 42.39 6.14
C CYS A 428 2.28 42.19 5.20
N ASN A 429 2.02 41.59 4.04
CA ASN A 429 3.03 41.20 3.06
C ASN A 429 2.84 41.95 1.73
N SER A 430 3.92 42.37 1.07
CA SER A 430 3.84 43.04 -0.23
C SER A 430 3.44 42.06 -1.33
N ALA A 431 2.37 42.37 -2.08
CA ALA A 431 1.73 41.44 -3.03
C ALA A 431 2.52 41.17 -4.32
N THR A 432 3.78 41.61 -4.44
CA THR A 432 4.53 41.60 -5.72
C THR A 432 5.98 41.13 -5.60
N ALA A 433 6.42 40.63 -4.44
CA ALA A 433 7.80 40.17 -4.28
C ALA A 433 7.99 39.14 -3.15
N CYS A 434 7.26 38.03 -3.14
CA CYS A 434 7.67 36.90 -2.31
C CYS A 434 9.09 36.45 -2.69
N ASN A 435 9.99 36.43 -1.71
CA ASN A 435 11.39 36.03 -1.85
C ASN A 435 11.97 35.60 -0.50
N SER A 436 13.23 35.16 -0.49
CA SER A 436 13.92 34.67 0.72
C SER A 436 14.06 35.69 1.87
N SER A 437 13.92 36.99 1.60
CA SER A 437 13.98 38.05 2.61
C SER A 437 12.65 38.29 3.34
N ASN A 438 11.53 37.76 2.83
CA ASN A 438 10.20 37.99 3.40
C ASN A 438 9.30 36.75 3.48
N CYS A 439 9.79 35.57 3.11
CA CYS A 439 9.03 34.33 3.20
C CYS A 439 9.82 33.21 3.88
N ALA A 440 9.31 32.75 5.02
CA ALA A 440 9.87 31.59 5.74
C ALA A 440 9.49 30.25 5.07
N GLY A 441 8.29 30.17 4.49
CA GLY A 441 7.84 29.06 3.66
C GLY A 441 8.23 29.24 2.19
N CYS A 442 7.30 29.02 1.26
CA CYS A 442 7.55 29.06 -0.18
C CYS A 442 6.69 30.09 -0.92
N CYS A 443 7.05 30.42 -2.16
CA CYS A 443 6.36 31.39 -2.99
C CYS A 443 5.48 30.71 -4.05
N LYS A 444 4.19 31.02 -4.06
CA LYS A 444 3.24 30.63 -5.12
C LYS A 444 2.62 31.89 -5.71
N ALA A 445 2.76 32.08 -7.03
CA ALA A 445 2.28 33.26 -7.76
C ALA A 445 2.66 34.62 -7.12
N GLY A 446 3.88 34.73 -6.56
CA GLY A 446 4.36 35.93 -5.88
C GLY A 446 3.87 36.13 -4.44
N VAL A 447 3.07 35.21 -3.89
CA VAL A 447 2.54 35.22 -2.52
C VAL A 447 3.26 34.18 -1.66
N CYS A 448 3.66 34.57 -0.44
CA CYS A 448 4.26 33.66 0.53
C CYS A 448 3.23 32.69 1.12
N GLN A 449 3.52 31.40 1.09
CA GLN A 449 2.74 30.32 1.69
C GLN A 449 3.45 29.79 2.94
N GLY A 450 2.72 29.06 3.80
CA GLY A 450 3.31 28.44 5.00
C GLY A 450 4.41 27.42 4.71
N GLY A 451 4.40 26.81 3.51
CA GLY A 451 5.42 25.85 3.10
C GLY A 451 5.23 24.43 3.65
N THR A 452 4.07 24.14 4.25
CA THR A 452 3.79 22.96 5.09
C THR A 452 2.64 22.08 4.60
N SER A 453 2.13 22.30 3.39
CA SER A 453 1.08 21.47 2.78
C SER A 453 1.58 20.85 1.50
N ASP A 454 1.07 19.67 1.13
CA ASP A 454 1.64 18.87 0.04
C ASP A 454 1.60 19.59 -1.31
N TRP A 455 0.58 20.42 -1.56
CA TRP A 455 0.45 21.25 -2.78
C TRP A 455 1.13 22.65 -2.69
N GLN A 456 1.76 22.96 -1.56
CA GLN A 456 2.52 24.22 -1.32
C GLN A 456 3.69 23.96 -0.36
N CYS A 457 4.58 23.05 -0.74
CA CYS A 457 5.71 22.65 0.09
C CYS A 457 6.97 23.45 -0.23
N GLY A 458 7.74 23.86 0.80
CA GLY A 458 9.04 24.51 0.60
C GLY A 458 9.35 25.59 1.64
N LYS A 459 10.59 26.09 1.63
CA LYS A 459 11.12 27.02 2.64
C LYS A 459 11.99 28.13 2.06
N GLY A 460 12.18 29.19 2.84
CA GLY A 460 13.10 30.29 2.54
C GLY A 460 12.78 31.05 1.25
N GLY A 461 11.51 31.17 0.87
CA GLY A 461 11.08 31.92 -0.30
C GLY A 461 11.46 31.31 -1.66
N ALA A 462 11.82 30.02 -1.69
CA ALA A 462 11.85 29.25 -2.92
C ALA A 462 10.43 29.08 -3.51
N VAL A 463 10.31 28.74 -4.79
CA VAL A 463 8.99 28.43 -5.40
C VAL A 463 8.36 27.23 -4.67
N CYS A 464 7.05 27.29 -4.41
CA CYS A 464 6.33 26.18 -3.80
C CYS A 464 6.29 24.96 -4.72
N ALA A 465 6.79 23.83 -4.24
CA ALA A 465 6.61 22.53 -4.87
C ALA A 465 5.21 21.98 -4.56
N SER A 466 4.70 21.16 -5.48
CA SER A 466 3.66 20.17 -5.16
C SER A 466 4.34 18.83 -5.02
N CYS A 467 4.18 18.18 -3.87
CA CYS A 467 4.72 16.86 -3.60
C CYS A 467 4.05 15.83 -4.52
N LYS A 468 4.80 14.79 -4.93
CA LYS A 468 4.22 13.67 -5.67
C LYS A 468 3.13 13.01 -4.81
N TRP A 469 2.21 12.27 -5.42
CA TRP A 469 1.05 11.70 -4.71
C TRP A 469 1.46 10.74 -3.57
N PHE A 470 2.63 10.13 -3.68
CA PHE A 470 3.27 9.27 -2.66
C PHE A 470 4.22 10.03 -1.70
N GLN A 471 4.11 11.36 -1.63
CA GLN A 471 4.98 12.21 -0.81
C GLN A 471 4.14 13.18 0.01
N ASN A 472 4.59 13.42 1.25
CA ASN A 472 4.06 14.45 2.12
C ASN A 472 5.06 15.59 2.36
N CYS A 473 4.55 16.75 2.77
CA CYS A 473 5.34 17.92 3.07
C CYS A 473 5.93 17.90 4.49
N SER A 474 6.83 16.95 4.75
CA SER A 474 7.54 16.87 6.03
C SER A 474 8.70 17.88 6.11
N THR A 475 8.80 18.65 7.19
CA THR A 475 9.88 19.65 7.43
C THR A 475 10.05 20.69 6.31
N GLN A 476 8.95 21.08 5.65
CA GLN A 476 8.95 21.97 4.47
C GLN A 476 9.76 21.44 3.28
N LYS A 477 9.80 20.11 3.12
CA LYS A 477 10.38 19.40 1.97
C LYS A 477 9.50 18.21 1.61
N CYS A 478 9.18 18.04 0.34
CA CYS A 478 8.53 16.82 -0.13
C CYS A 478 9.41 15.61 0.20
N SER A 479 8.82 14.68 0.94
CA SER A 479 9.45 13.50 1.53
C SER A 479 8.54 12.31 1.27
N PHE A 480 9.11 11.12 1.07
CA PHE A 480 8.33 9.91 0.83
C PHE A 480 7.35 9.66 1.97
N ASP A 481 6.11 9.37 1.62
CA ASP A 481 5.06 9.01 2.57
C ASP A 481 4.98 7.47 2.66
N PRO A 482 5.45 6.86 3.76
CA PRO A 482 5.38 5.41 3.92
C PRO A 482 3.93 4.90 4.05
N THR A 483 2.96 5.79 4.34
CA THR A 483 1.54 5.43 4.40
C THR A 483 0.83 5.57 3.05
N ALA A 484 1.49 6.08 2.01
CA ALA A 484 0.95 6.08 0.66
C ALA A 484 0.67 4.64 0.20
N GLU A 485 -0.52 4.42 -0.33
CA GLU A 485 -0.98 3.12 -0.83
C GLU A 485 -0.71 3.00 -2.32
N TRP A 486 -0.19 1.85 -2.74
CA TRP A 486 0.26 1.56 -4.11
C TRP A 486 -0.47 0.34 -4.64
N PHE A 487 -0.79 0.35 -5.94
CA PHE A 487 -1.22 -0.85 -6.66
C PHE A 487 0.00 -1.70 -7.01
N VAL A 488 -0.06 -2.99 -6.72
CA VAL A 488 1.01 -3.94 -7.05
C VAL A 488 0.56 -4.84 -8.21
N ASP A 489 1.31 -4.80 -9.31
CA ASP A 489 1.14 -5.74 -10.43
C ASP A 489 2.26 -6.78 -10.41
N LEU A 490 1.91 -8.06 -10.62
CA LEU A 490 2.87 -9.04 -11.11
C LEU A 490 2.97 -8.93 -12.63
N VAL A 491 4.14 -8.58 -13.15
CA VAL A 491 4.36 -8.49 -14.60
C VAL A 491 4.68 -9.88 -15.16
N GLU A 492 5.76 -10.49 -14.67
CA GLU A 492 6.33 -11.72 -15.22
C GLU A 492 7.21 -12.44 -14.19
N VAL A 493 7.26 -13.76 -14.29
CA VAL A 493 8.25 -14.62 -13.63
C VAL A 493 9.06 -15.31 -14.72
N LYS A 494 10.38 -15.40 -14.57
CA LYS A 494 11.22 -16.25 -15.42
C LYS A 494 11.78 -17.41 -14.60
N LEU A 495 11.44 -18.62 -15.01
CA LEU A 495 11.95 -19.87 -14.46
C LEU A 495 13.20 -20.34 -15.20
N VAL A 496 14.00 -21.16 -14.52
CA VAL A 496 15.11 -21.89 -15.13
C VAL A 496 14.54 -23.08 -15.91
N ASP A 497 15.01 -23.27 -17.15
CA ASP A 497 14.62 -24.40 -18.00
C ASP A 497 15.17 -25.71 -17.42
N THR A 498 14.31 -26.46 -16.73
CA THR A 498 14.60 -27.78 -16.14
C THR A 498 13.63 -28.82 -16.68
N THR A 499 14.15 -29.98 -17.07
CA THR A 499 13.36 -31.08 -17.63
C THR A 499 12.53 -31.78 -16.56
N GLU A 500 11.22 -31.91 -16.83
CA GLU A 500 10.20 -32.62 -16.05
C GLU A 500 9.70 -31.86 -14.81
N TRP A 501 8.54 -31.22 -14.98
CA TRP A 501 7.67 -30.74 -13.90
C TRP A 501 6.44 -31.67 -13.83
N ASP A 502 5.62 -31.75 -14.89
CA ASP A 502 4.58 -32.78 -14.96
C ASP A 502 5.09 -34.18 -15.35
N VAL A 503 4.35 -35.19 -14.89
CA VAL A 503 4.67 -36.61 -15.05
C VAL A 503 4.14 -37.21 -16.38
N TRP A 504 3.54 -36.40 -17.26
CA TRP A 504 2.90 -36.87 -18.50
C TRP A 504 3.62 -36.37 -19.77
N PRO A 505 3.77 -37.20 -20.83
CA PRO A 505 4.78 -36.96 -21.87
C PRO A 505 4.50 -35.78 -22.82
N ASP A 506 3.27 -35.26 -22.79
CA ASP A 506 2.83 -34.16 -23.64
C ASP A 506 3.01 -32.79 -22.96
N ASP A 507 3.39 -32.76 -21.67
CA ASP A 507 3.58 -31.54 -20.89
C ASP A 507 4.86 -31.57 -20.02
N PRO A 508 5.97 -30.95 -20.46
CA PRO A 508 7.22 -30.98 -19.69
C PRO A 508 7.48 -29.70 -18.89
N LYS A 509 6.51 -28.78 -18.78
CA LYS A 509 6.70 -27.40 -18.29
C LYS A 509 5.62 -27.02 -17.28
N PRO A 510 5.94 -26.21 -16.27
CA PRO A 510 5.03 -25.94 -15.17
C PRO A 510 3.85 -25.05 -15.57
N ASP A 511 2.71 -25.33 -14.93
CA ASP A 511 1.45 -24.58 -14.92
C ASP A 511 1.49 -23.51 -13.83
N VAL A 512 2.21 -22.41 -14.10
CA VAL A 512 2.63 -21.48 -13.06
C VAL A 512 1.49 -20.61 -12.55
N PHE A 513 1.32 -20.56 -11.23
CA PHE A 513 0.58 -19.51 -10.53
C PHE A 513 1.37 -19.02 -9.29
N VAL A 514 0.96 -17.88 -8.74
CA VAL A 514 1.67 -17.26 -7.62
C VAL A 514 0.69 -16.79 -6.54
N ASP A 515 0.90 -17.27 -5.31
CA ASP A 515 0.33 -16.65 -4.12
C ASP A 515 1.29 -15.56 -3.62
N ILE A 516 0.79 -14.34 -3.43
CA ILE A 516 1.58 -13.18 -3.03
C ILE A 516 0.88 -12.48 -1.86
N SER A 517 1.61 -12.09 -0.82
CA SER A 517 1.08 -11.30 0.28
C SER A 517 2.06 -10.24 0.78
N SER A 518 1.52 -9.15 1.33
CA SER A 518 2.27 -8.12 2.05
C SER A 518 1.37 -7.48 3.10
N GLY A 519 1.86 -7.37 4.34
CA GLY A 519 1.05 -6.89 5.47
C GLY A 519 -0.19 -7.77 5.70
N SER A 520 -1.39 -7.19 5.55
CA SER A 520 -2.68 -7.89 5.76
C SER A 520 -3.42 -8.25 4.48
N VAL A 521 -2.80 -8.07 3.30
CA VAL A 521 -3.41 -8.40 2.00
C VAL A 521 -2.67 -9.54 1.31
N SER A 522 -3.41 -10.36 0.57
CA SER A 522 -2.91 -11.48 -0.21
C SER A 522 -3.74 -11.69 -1.48
N HIS A 523 -3.12 -12.14 -2.56
CA HIS A 523 -3.78 -12.47 -3.82
C HIS A 523 -3.14 -13.72 -4.45
N THR A 524 -3.94 -14.47 -5.22
CA THR A 524 -3.52 -15.64 -5.98
C THR A 524 -3.74 -15.33 -7.46
N THR A 525 -2.71 -15.39 -8.29
CA THR A 525 -2.84 -15.09 -9.72
C THR A 525 -3.64 -16.15 -10.47
N ALA A 526 -4.10 -15.80 -11.67
CA ALA A 526 -4.47 -16.80 -12.66
C ALA A 526 -3.28 -17.74 -12.96
N THR A 527 -3.58 -18.98 -13.34
CA THR A 527 -2.57 -19.94 -13.80
C THR A 527 -2.23 -19.69 -15.27
N ILE A 528 -0.94 -19.81 -15.60
CA ILE A 528 -0.42 -19.74 -16.97
C ILE A 528 0.23 -21.07 -17.30
N ASP A 529 -0.52 -21.86 -18.07
CA ASP A 529 -0.20 -23.24 -18.37
C ASP A 529 1.09 -23.38 -19.22
N ASN A 530 1.86 -24.45 -18.95
CA ASN A 530 3.00 -24.92 -19.75
C ASN A 530 4.13 -23.88 -20.02
N ASN A 531 4.58 -23.09 -19.04
CA ASN A 531 5.40 -21.90 -19.33
C ASN A 531 6.55 -21.59 -18.34
N TYR A 532 7.78 -21.44 -18.86
CA TYR A 532 8.95 -20.95 -18.09
C TYR A 532 9.07 -19.41 -18.06
N LEU A 533 8.27 -18.68 -18.85
CA LEU A 533 8.16 -17.22 -18.79
C LEU A 533 6.68 -16.80 -18.76
N PRO A 534 5.94 -17.15 -17.69
CA PRO A 534 4.58 -16.68 -17.48
C PRO A 534 4.56 -15.16 -17.31
N VAL A 535 3.75 -14.49 -18.14
CA VAL A 535 3.53 -13.04 -18.12
C VAL A 535 2.08 -12.79 -17.70
N PHE A 536 1.90 -12.36 -16.45
CA PHE A 536 0.58 -12.20 -15.83
C PHE A 536 -0.04 -10.84 -16.19
N ASN A 537 0.71 -9.74 -15.99
CA ASN A 537 0.18 -8.36 -16.01
C ASN A 537 -1.10 -8.23 -15.17
N GLU A 538 -1.12 -8.86 -13.99
CA GLU A 538 -2.31 -8.96 -13.15
C GLU A 538 -2.21 -7.99 -11.97
N TYR A 539 -3.25 -7.17 -11.80
CA TYR A 539 -3.45 -6.32 -10.63
C TYR A 539 -3.72 -7.19 -9.39
N LEU A 540 -2.78 -7.24 -8.45
CA LEU A 540 -2.87 -8.12 -7.29
C LEU A 540 -3.70 -7.49 -6.17
N PHE A 541 -3.18 -6.42 -5.57
CA PHE A 541 -3.76 -5.77 -4.40
C PHE A 541 -3.26 -4.34 -4.24
N TYR A 542 -3.94 -3.60 -3.38
CA TYR A 542 -3.58 -2.26 -2.94
C TYR A 542 -2.99 -2.35 -1.52
N VAL A 543 -1.81 -1.74 -1.30
CA VAL A 543 -1.09 -1.88 -0.03
C VAL A 543 -0.23 -0.65 0.27
N SER A 544 0.01 -0.35 1.55
CA SER A 544 0.92 0.74 1.92
C SER A 544 2.37 0.46 1.51
N ALA A 545 3.09 1.52 1.11
CA ALA A 545 4.53 1.44 0.87
C ALA A 545 5.31 0.87 2.06
N GLN A 546 4.89 1.20 3.29
CA GLN A 546 5.49 0.65 4.51
C GLN A 546 5.38 -0.87 4.58
N SER A 547 4.28 -1.47 4.12
CA SER A 547 4.13 -2.93 4.08
C SER A 547 5.14 -3.55 3.10
N LEU A 548 5.24 -3.00 1.89
CA LEU A 548 6.20 -3.47 0.87
C LEU A 548 7.67 -3.32 1.31
N MET A 549 7.98 -2.24 2.04
CA MET A 549 9.30 -2.00 2.64
C MET A 549 9.57 -2.87 3.88
N ASN A 550 8.56 -3.50 4.47
CA ASN A 550 8.70 -4.43 5.59
C ASN A 550 8.85 -5.88 5.10
N GLU A 551 7.95 -6.34 4.22
CA GLU A 551 7.99 -7.66 3.59
C GLU A 551 7.00 -7.78 2.41
N ILE A 552 7.40 -8.54 1.40
CA ILE A 552 6.54 -9.23 0.44
C ILE A 552 6.88 -10.72 0.48
N ILE A 553 5.87 -11.56 0.64
CA ILE A 553 5.98 -13.02 0.65
C ILE A 553 5.43 -13.54 -0.67
N VAL A 554 6.19 -14.41 -1.33
CA VAL A 554 5.87 -14.92 -2.68
C VAL A 554 6.02 -16.43 -2.69
N ASN A 555 4.97 -17.12 -3.12
CA ASN A 555 4.92 -18.57 -3.29
C ASN A 555 4.53 -18.92 -4.73
N ILE A 556 5.55 -19.17 -5.56
CA ILE A 556 5.42 -19.60 -6.95
C ILE A 556 5.21 -21.12 -6.95
N GLN A 557 4.12 -21.56 -7.55
CA GLN A 557 3.68 -22.95 -7.57
C GLN A 557 3.35 -23.40 -8.99
N ASP A 558 3.47 -24.71 -9.16
CA ASP A 558 2.99 -25.48 -10.29
C ASP A 558 1.55 -25.96 -9.99
N ARG A 559 0.68 -26.12 -11.00
CA ARG A 559 -0.70 -26.56 -10.79
C ARG A 559 -0.94 -28.00 -11.24
N ASP A 560 -0.79 -28.90 -10.29
CA ASP A 560 -1.15 -30.30 -10.47
C ASP A 560 -2.66 -30.61 -10.36
N THR A 561 -3.03 -31.78 -10.89
CA THR A 561 -4.37 -32.35 -10.70
C THR A 561 -4.64 -32.81 -9.25
N PHE A 562 -3.60 -33.02 -8.44
CA PHE A 562 -3.72 -33.62 -7.10
C PHE A 562 -3.00 -32.85 -5.98
N PHE A 563 -1.77 -32.38 -6.20
CA PHE A 563 -0.97 -31.64 -5.22
C PHE A 563 -0.03 -30.68 -5.93
N ASN A 564 -0.30 -29.38 -5.87
CA ASN A 564 0.55 -28.35 -6.46
C ASN A 564 1.99 -28.44 -5.94
N ASP A 565 2.97 -28.58 -6.83
CA ASP A 565 4.39 -28.51 -6.45
C ASP A 565 4.89 -27.07 -6.25
N THR A 566 5.67 -26.84 -5.19
CA THR A 566 6.23 -25.51 -4.88
C THR A 566 7.53 -25.29 -5.66
N ILE A 567 7.46 -24.46 -6.70
CA ILE A 567 8.61 -24.04 -7.52
C ILE A 567 9.56 -23.14 -6.69
N CYS A 568 9.00 -22.17 -5.96
CA CYS A 568 9.77 -21.18 -5.23
C CYS A 568 8.97 -20.57 -4.08
N ASN A 569 9.53 -20.54 -2.87
CA ASN A 569 8.98 -19.76 -1.75
C ASN A 569 10.07 -18.82 -1.23
N PHE A 570 9.78 -17.53 -1.15
CA PHE A 570 10.70 -16.55 -0.58
C PHE A 570 9.97 -15.36 0.05
N THR A 571 10.70 -14.62 0.88
CA THR A 571 10.32 -13.33 1.45
C THR A 571 11.40 -12.32 1.10
N GLU A 572 11.02 -11.12 0.68
CA GLU A 572 11.95 -10.03 0.39
C GLU A 572 11.35 -8.67 0.80
N VAL A 573 12.15 -7.60 0.81
CA VAL A 573 11.70 -6.21 0.96
C VAL A 573 11.80 -5.46 -0.35
N ILE A 574 10.79 -4.64 -0.68
CA ILE A 574 10.88 -3.71 -1.81
C ILE A 574 11.44 -2.37 -1.30
N TYR A 575 12.55 -1.91 -1.86
CA TYR A 575 13.18 -0.67 -1.43
C TYR A 575 12.37 0.56 -1.88
N GLN A 576 12.39 1.63 -1.07
CA GLN A 576 11.75 2.91 -1.40
C GLN A 576 12.05 3.36 -2.83
N SER A 577 13.30 3.24 -3.29
CA SER A 577 13.72 3.64 -4.64
C SER A 577 13.10 2.80 -5.78
N GLU A 578 12.71 1.56 -5.51
CA GLU A 578 12.03 0.68 -6.48
C GLU A 578 10.53 1.01 -6.55
N ILE A 579 9.92 1.31 -5.39
CA ILE A 579 8.55 1.83 -5.30
C ILE A 579 8.46 3.19 -6.02
N GLU A 580 9.34 4.14 -5.67
CA GLU A 580 9.43 5.46 -6.34
C GLU A 580 9.77 5.36 -7.84
N GLY A 581 10.49 4.31 -8.24
CA GLY A 581 10.81 3.97 -9.63
C GLY A 581 9.73 3.15 -10.36
N GLY A 582 8.60 2.85 -9.71
CA GLY A 582 7.45 2.17 -10.29
C GLY A 582 7.68 0.69 -10.65
N SER A 583 8.80 0.08 -10.28
CA SER A 583 9.07 -1.34 -10.53
C SER A 583 10.22 -1.91 -9.69
N ALA A 584 10.11 -3.20 -9.37
CA ALA A 584 11.17 -4.01 -8.77
C ALA A 584 11.45 -5.24 -9.64
N THR A 585 12.68 -5.74 -9.62
CA THR A 585 13.01 -7.04 -10.25
C THR A 585 13.93 -7.82 -9.33
N ILE A 586 13.41 -8.87 -8.72
CA ILE A 586 14.12 -9.73 -7.79
C ILE A 586 14.79 -10.83 -8.61
N TYR A 587 16.11 -10.83 -8.64
CA TYR A 587 16.93 -11.79 -9.40
C TYR A 587 17.34 -12.97 -8.52
N TYR A 588 17.23 -14.18 -9.07
CA TYR A 588 17.62 -15.44 -8.43
C TYR A 588 17.09 -15.64 -6.99
N PRO A 589 15.79 -15.42 -6.71
CA PRO A 589 15.23 -15.58 -5.37
C PRO A 589 15.33 -17.04 -4.86
N CYS A 590 15.41 -18.00 -5.77
CA CYS A 590 15.63 -19.42 -5.48
C CYS A 590 16.24 -20.12 -6.72
N PRO A 591 16.75 -21.36 -6.61
CA PRO A 591 17.44 -22.04 -7.71
C PRO A 591 16.61 -22.28 -8.99
N ALA A 592 15.28 -22.31 -8.89
CA ALA A 592 14.37 -22.57 -10.02
C ALA A 592 13.89 -21.29 -10.73
N VAL A 593 14.23 -20.10 -10.23
CA VAL A 593 13.74 -18.80 -10.74
C VAL A 593 14.93 -17.92 -11.11
N GLU A 594 14.99 -17.45 -12.36
CA GLU A 594 15.98 -16.45 -12.78
C GLU A 594 15.61 -15.05 -12.29
N TYR A 595 14.33 -14.65 -12.43
CA TYR A 595 13.83 -13.40 -11.87
C TYR A 595 12.30 -13.39 -11.72
N ILE A 596 11.80 -12.45 -10.92
CA ILE A 596 10.39 -12.07 -10.82
C ILE A 596 10.29 -10.55 -10.81
N LYS A 597 9.26 -10.01 -11.48
CA LYS A 597 9.16 -8.58 -11.76
C LYS A 597 7.81 -7.99 -11.37
N PHE A 598 7.87 -6.92 -10.59
CA PHE A 598 6.73 -6.17 -10.10
C PHE A 598 6.66 -4.79 -10.73
N LYS A 599 5.45 -4.23 -10.77
CA LYS A 599 5.24 -2.79 -10.98
C LYS A 599 4.38 -2.19 -9.87
N PHE A 600 4.56 -0.88 -9.66
CA PHE A 600 3.88 -0.10 -8.64
C PHE A 600 3.27 1.16 -9.28
N TYR A 601 2.02 1.48 -8.93
CA TYR A 601 1.27 2.63 -9.46
C TYR A 601 0.44 3.35 -8.39
#